data_AF-R1E1T8-F1
#
_entry.id   AF-R1E1T8-F1
#
_cell.length_a   1.000
_cell.length_b   1.000
_cell.length_c   1.000
_cell.angle_alpha   90.00
_cell.angle_beta   90.00
_cell.angle_gamma   90.00
#
_symmetry.space_group_name_H-M   'P 1'
#
loop_
_entity.id
_entity.type
_entity.pdbx_description
1 polymer ?
#
loop_
_entity_poly.entity_id
_entity_poly.type
_entity_poly.pdbx_seq_one_letter_code
_entity_poly.pdbx_strand_id
1 'polypeptide(L)'
;MSAELLRGWLNDDVGLSRQVGSFEDDLANGYLIGELLHRHAVMTDSAFGGFKDQQAGAAIAKIQNFRQVQQALVDLGVTFDSRLANAEGLFPGIHTMFLR
;
A
#
# COMPACT_ATOMS: atom_id res chain seq x y z
N MET A 1 -18.27 9.51 9.17
CA MET A 1 -19.23 8.46 8.73
C MET A 1 -18.63 7.59 7.64
N SER A 2 -18.10 8.16 6.54
CA SER A 2 -17.53 7.37 5.44
C SER A 2 -16.26 6.58 5.80
N ALA A 3 -15.36 7.17 6.60
CA ALA A 3 -14.14 6.48 7.06
C ALA A 3 -14.46 5.28 7.98
N GLU A 4 -15.45 5.41 8.86
CA GLU A 4 -15.88 4.34 9.75
C GLU A 4 -16.47 3.16 8.98
N LEU A 5 -17.26 3.44 7.95
CA LEU A 5 -17.82 2.40 7.07
C LEU A 5 -16.71 1.63 6.36
N LEU A 6 -15.72 2.32 5.81
CA LEU A 6 -14.56 1.68 5.16
C LEU A 6 -13.74 0.85 6.15
N ARG A 7 -13.60 1.34 7.38
CA ARG A 7 -12.86 0.64 8.43
C ARG A 7 -13.60 -0.63 8.87
N GLY A 8 -14.91 -0.55 9.05
CA GLY A 8 -15.77 -1.70 9.30
C GLY A 8 -15.64 -2.73 8.19
N TRP A 9 -15.77 -2.31 6.93
CA TRP A 9 -15.61 -3.21 5.79
C TRP A 9 -14.23 -3.91 5.74
N LEU A 10 -13.13 -3.17 5.99
CA LEU A 10 -11.80 -3.79 6.03
C LEU A 10 -11.65 -4.81 7.16
N ASN A 11 -12.20 -4.53 8.33
CA ASN A 11 -12.03 -5.37 9.52
C ASN A 11 -12.99 -6.57 9.54
N ASP A 12 -14.24 -6.36 9.13
CA ASP A 12 -15.33 -7.32 9.30
C ASP A 12 -15.54 -8.17 8.04
N ASP A 13 -15.47 -7.56 6.85
CA ASP A 13 -15.72 -8.26 5.58
C ASP A 13 -14.42 -8.77 4.93
N VAL A 14 -13.40 -7.92 4.80
CA VAL A 14 -12.12 -8.32 4.18
C VAL A 14 -11.29 -9.17 5.14
N GLY A 15 -11.26 -8.79 6.42
CA GLY A 15 -10.61 -9.54 7.50
C GLY A 15 -9.09 -9.68 7.32
N LEU A 16 -8.39 -8.57 7.10
CA LEU A 16 -6.92 -8.51 6.94
C LEU A 16 -6.16 -9.15 8.12
N SER A 17 -4.87 -9.40 7.95
CA SER A 17 -3.99 -9.97 8.98
C SER A 17 -3.93 -9.17 10.28
N ARG A 18 -4.22 -7.86 10.22
CA ARG A 18 -4.30 -6.94 11.36
C ARG A 18 -5.56 -6.07 11.24
N GLN A 19 -6.17 -5.76 12.39
CA GLN A 19 -7.26 -4.78 12.40
C GLN A 19 -6.72 -3.38 12.13
N VAL A 20 -7.45 -2.64 11.30
CA VAL A 20 -7.20 -1.23 11.02
C VAL A 20 -7.93 -0.40 12.06
N GLY A 21 -7.17 0.30 12.90
CA GLY A 21 -7.67 1.30 13.84
C GLY A 21 -7.56 2.70 13.27
N SER A 22 -6.37 3.04 12.76
CA SER A 22 -5.99 4.33 12.16
C SER A 22 -5.52 4.06 10.74
N PHE A 23 -6.19 4.62 9.73
CA PHE A 23 -5.78 4.40 8.34
C PHE A 23 -4.37 4.92 8.10
N GLU A 24 -4.06 6.07 8.67
CA GLU A 24 -2.78 6.74 8.55
C GLU A 24 -1.65 5.89 9.12
N ASP A 25 -1.84 5.30 10.30
CA ASP A 25 -0.77 4.54 10.97
C ASP A 25 -0.68 3.10 10.44
N ASP A 26 -1.83 2.43 10.29
CA ASP A 26 -1.87 1.01 9.96
C ASP A 26 -1.58 0.75 8.47
N LEU A 27 -1.97 1.68 7.59
CA LEU A 27 -1.67 1.60 6.16
C LEU A 27 -0.36 2.30 5.78
N ALA A 28 0.27 3.07 6.67
CA ALA A 28 1.48 3.86 6.37
C ALA A 28 2.66 3.05 5.86
N ASN A 29 2.73 1.75 6.15
CA ASN A 29 3.78 0.87 5.67
C ASN A 29 3.48 0.31 4.25
N GLY A 30 2.22 0.33 3.80
CA GLY A 30 1.78 -0.22 2.52
C GLY A 30 1.54 -1.73 2.52
N TYR A 31 1.94 -2.47 3.57
CA TYR A 31 1.71 -3.91 3.70
C TYR A 31 0.23 -4.30 3.63
N LEU A 32 -0.61 -3.69 4.47
CA LEU A 32 -2.05 -3.99 4.51
C LEU A 32 -2.78 -3.60 3.21
N ILE A 33 -2.25 -2.61 2.46
CA ILE A 33 -2.75 -2.29 1.12
C ILE A 33 -2.39 -3.42 0.15
N GLY A 34 -1.17 -3.93 0.20
CA GLY A 34 -0.76 -5.10 -0.59
C GLY A 34 -1.61 -6.33 -0.27
N GLU A 35 -1.91 -6.58 1.01
CA GLU A 35 -2.76 -7.69 1.42
C GLU A 35 -4.18 -7.53 0.88
N LEU A 36 -4.74 -6.32 0.96
CA LEU A 36 -6.05 -6.02 0.39
C LEU A 36 -6.10 -6.34 -1.12
N LEU A 37 -5.10 -5.92 -1.88
CA LEU A 37 -5.01 -6.20 -3.32
C LEU A 37 -4.87 -7.70 -3.60
N HIS A 38 -4.06 -8.40 -2.80
CA HIS A 38 -3.91 -9.86 -2.87
C HIS A 38 -5.23 -10.60 -2.60
N ARG A 39 -5.98 -10.21 -1.56
CA ARG A 39 -7.29 -10.81 -1.23
C ARG A 39 -8.31 -10.71 -2.35
N HIS A 40 -8.24 -9.64 -3.14
CA HIS A 40 -9.11 -9.43 -4.29
C HIS A 40 -8.51 -9.94 -5.61
N ALA A 41 -7.50 -10.81 -5.55
CA ALA A 41 -6.84 -11.44 -6.71
C ALA A 41 -6.24 -10.45 -7.72
N VAL A 42 -5.92 -9.23 -7.26
CA VAL A 42 -5.20 -8.23 -8.07
C VAL A 42 -3.72 -8.57 -8.15
N MET A 43 -3.16 -9.15 -7.09
CA MET A 43 -1.75 -9.56 -7.01
C MET A 43 -1.64 -11.07 -6.84
N THR A 44 -0.61 -11.69 -7.44
CA THR A 44 -0.30 -13.11 -7.23
C THR A 44 0.38 -13.34 -5.89
N ASP A 45 0.41 -14.58 -5.42
CA ASP A 45 1.16 -14.97 -4.20
C ASP A 45 2.65 -14.59 -4.29
N SER A 46 3.24 -14.74 -5.48
CA SER A 46 4.64 -14.36 -5.71
C SER A 46 4.87 -12.86 -5.61
N ALA A 47 3.90 -12.05 -6.06
CA ALA A 47 3.97 -10.60 -5.95
C ALA A 47 3.78 -10.17 -4.48
N PHE A 48 2.79 -10.75 -3.78
CA PHE A 48 2.56 -10.42 -2.36
C PHE A 48 3.71 -10.88 -1.45
N GLY A 49 4.41 -11.98 -1.78
CA GLY A 49 5.56 -12.46 -1.02
C GLY A 49 6.72 -11.47 -0.90
N GLY A 50 6.75 -10.41 -1.71
CA GLY A 50 7.73 -9.32 -1.63
C GLY A 50 7.42 -8.26 -0.58
N PHE A 51 6.24 -8.29 0.04
CA PHE A 51 5.82 -7.30 1.04
C PHE A 51 6.42 -7.59 2.42
N LYS A 52 6.74 -6.52 3.15
CA LYS A 52 7.32 -6.62 4.51
C LYS A 52 6.47 -5.87 5.53
N ASP A 53 5.89 -6.61 6.47
CA ASP A 53 5.16 -6.06 7.61
C ASP A 53 6.13 -5.74 8.77
N GLN A 54 6.82 -4.59 8.69
CA GLN A 54 7.85 -4.21 9.67
C GLN A 54 7.77 -2.71 10.01
N GLN A 55 7.74 -2.39 11.32
CA GLN A 55 7.83 -1.00 11.80
C GLN A 55 9.27 -0.49 11.98
N ALA A 56 10.28 -1.34 12.19
CA ALA A 56 11.68 -0.92 12.39
C ALA A 56 12.50 -1.02 11.09
N GLY A 57 13.26 0.02 10.73
CA GLY A 57 13.90 0.13 9.39
C GLY A 57 12.96 0.59 8.27
N ALA A 58 11.82 1.18 8.67
CA ALA A 58 10.59 1.41 7.91
C ALA A 58 10.74 2.09 6.54
N ALA A 59 11.74 2.93 6.32
CA ALA A 59 11.80 3.73 5.10
C ALA A 59 11.97 2.87 3.84
N ILE A 60 12.90 1.91 3.85
CA ILE A 60 13.15 1.05 2.68
C ILE A 60 11.97 0.11 2.45
N ALA A 61 11.45 -0.53 3.51
CA ALA A 61 10.30 -1.42 3.40
C ALA A 61 9.06 -0.68 2.88
N LYS A 62 8.77 0.52 3.40
CA LYS A 62 7.68 1.38 2.93
C LYS A 62 7.83 1.71 1.45
N ILE A 63 9.01 2.15 1.01
CA ILE A 63 9.27 2.45 -0.42
C ILE A 63 9.02 1.21 -1.29
N GLN A 64 9.52 0.04 -0.90
CA GLN A 64 9.35 -1.18 -1.69
C GLN A 64 7.90 -1.68 -1.72
N ASN A 65 7.20 -1.61 -0.59
CA ASN A 65 5.78 -1.97 -0.51
C ASN A 65 4.94 -1.05 -1.39
N PHE A 66 5.12 0.27 -1.29
CA PHE A 66 4.35 1.23 -2.11
C PHE A 66 4.70 1.18 -3.59
N ARG A 67 5.95 0.83 -3.96
CA ARG A 67 6.32 0.56 -5.35
C ARG A 67 5.52 -0.62 -5.93
N GLN A 68 5.34 -1.67 -5.15
CA GLN A 68 4.57 -2.85 -5.57
C GLN A 68 3.07 -2.54 -5.63
N VAL A 69 2.53 -1.80 -4.66
CA VAL A 69 1.14 -1.29 -4.71
C VAL A 69 0.92 -0.45 -5.97
N GLN A 70 1.82 0.47 -6.26
CA GLN A 70 1.73 1.31 -7.45
C GLN A 70 1.68 0.45 -8.72
N GLN A 71 2.56 -0.56 -8.84
CA GLN A 71 2.56 -1.44 -10.02
C GLN A 71 1.23 -2.17 -10.17
N ALA A 72 0.70 -2.75 -9.09
CA ALA A 72 -0.59 -3.44 -9.11
C ALA A 72 -1.75 -2.53 -9.52
N LEU A 73 -1.76 -1.27 -9.08
CA LEU A 73 -2.77 -0.28 -9.49
C LEU A 73 -2.64 0.09 -10.97
N VAL A 74 -1.41 0.27 -11.47
CA VAL A 74 -1.16 0.53 -12.90
C VAL A 74 -1.61 -0.65 -13.76
N ASP A 75 -1.37 -1.89 -13.33
CA ASP A 75 -1.81 -3.09 -14.02
C ASP A 75 -3.35 -3.20 -14.09
N LEU A 76 -4.06 -2.63 -13.12
CA LEU A 76 -5.52 -2.47 -13.13
C LEU A 76 -6.01 -1.29 -14.00
N GLY A 77 -5.12 -0.52 -14.61
CA GLY A 77 -5.46 0.69 -15.36
C GLY A 77 -5.79 1.91 -14.48
N VAL A 78 -5.51 1.84 -13.18
CA VAL A 78 -5.65 2.97 -12.26
C VAL A 78 -4.45 3.89 -12.42
N THR A 79 -4.70 5.16 -12.73
CA THR A 79 -3.61 6.15 -12.83
C THR A 79 -3.15 6.53 -11.42
N PHE A 80 -1.91 6.16 -11.08
CA PHE A 80 -1.27 6.58 -9.83
C PHE A 80 -0.24 7.67 -10.13
N ASP A 81 -0.58 8.94 -9.86
CA ASP A 81 0.35 10.04 -10.10
C ASP A 81 1.37 10.14 -8.96
N SER A 82 2.56 9.59 -9.20
CA SER A 82 3.71 9.67 -8.30
C SER A 82 4.12 11.13 -7.99
N ARG A 83 3.66 12.12 -8.76
CA ARG A 83 3.90 13.55 -8.48
C ARG A 83 3.13 14.04 -7.25
N LEU A 84 1.92 13.55 -7.01
CA LEU A 84 1.11 13.93 -5.83
C LEU A 84 1.77 13.38 -4.54
N ALA A 85 2.28 12.14 -4.58
CA ALA A 85 2.98 11.54 -3.45
C ALA A 85 4.33 12.22 -3.13
N ASN A 86 4.97 12.85 -4.13
CA ASN A 86 6.16 13.70 -3.92
C ASN A 86 5.78 15.10 -3.40
N ALA A 87 4.68 15.69 -3.87
CA ALA A 87 4.21 17.00 -3.43
C ALA A 87 3.80 17.01 -1.94
N GLU A 88 3.23 15.91 -1.45
CA GLU A 88 2.86 15.70 -0.05
C GLU A 88 4.02 15.17 0.83
N GLY A 89 5.23 15.08 0.29
CA GLY A 89 6.42 14.66 1.05
C GLY A 89 6.44 13.19 1.49
N LEU A 90 5.53 12.35 1.00
CA LEU A 90 5.44 10.93 1.39
C LEU A 90 6.65 10.11 0.95
N PHE A 91 7.36 10.53 -0.12
CA PHE A 91 8.53 9.82 -0.64
C PHE A 91 9.58 10.77 -1.24
N PRO A 92 10.45 11.41 -0.44
CA PRO A 92 11.55 12.20 -0.98
C PRO A 92 12.48 11.31 -1.82
N GLY A 93 12.64 11.62 -3.12
CA GLY A 93 13.63 10.99 -4.00
C GLY A 93 13.11 9.95 -5.00
N ILE A 94 11.81 9.82 -5.21
CA ILE A 94 11.27 8.83 -6.17
C ILE A 94 11.65 9.16 -7.62
N HIS A 95 11.78 10.43 -8.02
CA HIS A 95 12.09 10.81 -9.41
C HIS A 95 13.45 10.27 -9.91
N THR A 96 14.40 9.95 -9.03
CA THR A 96 15.69 9.36 -9.43
C THR A 96 15.64 7.84 -9.60
N MET A 97 14.57 7.18 -9.18
CA MET A 97 14.49 5.71 -9.18
C MET A 97 13.69 5.12 -10.35
N PHE A 98 12.96 5.96 -11.11
CA PHE A 98 12.08 5.53 -12.22
C PHE A 98 12.52 6.05 -13.60
N LEU A 99 13.78 6.50 -13.75
CA LEU A 99 14.40 6.84 -15.04
C LEU A 99 15.37 5.76 -15.55
N ARG A 100 14.90 4.51 -15.62
CA ARG A 100 15.48 3.49 -16.49
C ARG A 100 14.39 2.65 -17.12
#